data_AF-E3BPA9-F1
#
_entry.id   AF-E3BPA9-F1
#
_cell.length_a   1.000
_cell.length_b   1.000
_cell.length_c   1.000
_cell.angle_alpha   90.00
_cell.angle_beta   90.00
_cell.angle_gamma   90.00
#
_symmetry.space_group_name_H-M   'P 1'
#
loop_
_entity.id
_entity.type
_entity.pdbx_description
1 polymer ?
#
loop_
_entity_poly.entity_id
_entity_poly.type
_entity_poly.pdbx_seq_one_letter_code
_entity_poly.pdbx_strand_id
1 'polypeptide(L)'
;MEAMFNGAINFNQPIGDWDTSKVWDMRRMFSGATSFNQPIGDWDTSNVGSRYFADMAAMFKGATSFNQPIGNWDTSKIKSMRAMFEGASAFNQDIGDWNTSNVRDMHGIFKQATSFDQDISQWDTSNVKGPIESISVTCNDRDIGATFNHQGDTYLVVDDESIKDQAQLDKLEQGQIRFCTSHVTNMNGLFKGREHFNADISDWDTYKVRDMKEMFSGASTFNQPIGNWDTSKV
;
A
#
# COMPACT_ATOMS: atom_id res chain seq x y z
N MET A 1 2.88 18.58 11.72
CA MET A 1 2.62 18.20 13.11
C MET A 1 2.67 16.68 13.28
N GLU A 2 3.64 16.00 12.65
CA GLU A 2 3.78 14.55 12.79
C GLU A 2 4.02 14.17 14.26
N ALA A 3 3.27 13.18 14.75
CA ALA A 3 3.43 12.51 16.04
C ALA A 3 3.39 13.42 17.29
N MET A 4 2.85 14.63 17.22
CA MET A 4 2.89 15.61 18.30
C MET A 4 2.32 15.10 19.64
N PHE A 5 1.22 14.33 19.63
CA PHE A 5 0.58 13.72 20.79
C PHE A 5 0.60 12.19 20.72
N ASN A 6 1.57 11.61 20.01
CA ASN A 6 1.72 10.17 19.95
C ASN A 6 1.96 9.58 21.35
N GLY A 7 1.14 8.63 21.78
CA GLY A 7 1.21 8.01 23.10
C GLY A 7 0.81 8.94 24.26
N ALA A 8 0.24 10.11 23.99
CA ALA A 8 -0.22 11.04 25.02
C ALA A 8 -1.57 10.57 25.59
N ILE A 9 -1.56 9.43 26.29
CA ILE A 9 -2.73 8.68 26.78
C ILE A 9 -3.78 9.58 27.47
N ASN A 10 -3.33 10.58 28.24
CA ASN A 10 -4.20 11.47 29.02
C ASN A 10 -4.48 12.84 28.37
N PHE A 11 -3.92 13.14 27.20
CA PHE A 11 -4.08 14.46 26.59
C PHE A 11 -5.51 14.65 26.06
N ASN A 12 -6.17 15.71 26.51
CA ASN A 12 -7.53 16.09 26.11
C ASN A 12 -7.80 17.59 26.33
N GLN A 13 -6.80 18.44 26.04
CA GLN A 13 -6.88 19.88 26.24
C GLN A 13 -7.42 20.59 24.99
N PRO A 14 -8.17 21.69 25.13
CA PRO A 14 -8.78 22.38 23.99
C PRO A 14 -7.72 22.91 23.03
N ILE A 15 -7.82 22.49 21.76
CA ILE A 15 -6.93 22.87 20.65
C ILE A 15 -7.70 23.18 19.36
N GLY A 16 -9.03 23.32 19.45
CA GLY A 16 -9.89 23.61 18.30
C GLY A 16 -9.49 24.91 17.59
N ASP A 17 -9.02 25.91 18.34
CA ASP A 17 -8.68 27.25 17.83
C ASP A 17 -7.29 27.34 17.16
N TRP A 18 -6.60 26.22 16.94
CA TRP A 18 -5.30 26.22 16.29
C TRP A 18 -5.43 26.54 14.79
N ASP A 19 -4.57 27.42 14.29
CA ASP A 19 -4.39 27.64 12.86
C ASP A 19 -3.59 26.48 12.24
N THR A 20 -4.28 25.60 11.53
CA THR A 20 -3.68 24.44 10.84
C THR A 20 -3.44 24.67 9.35
N SER A 21 -3.74 25.85 8.80
CA SER A 21 -3.69 26.14 7.35
C SER A 21 -2.32 25.89 6.69
N LYS A 22 -1.25 25.90 7.49
CA LYS A 22 0.13 25.65 7.03
C LYS A 22 0.64 24.23 7.32
N VAL A 23 -0.18 23.40 7.96
CA VAL A 23 0.19 22.03 8.30
C VAL A 23 0.04 21.15 7.07
N TRP A 24 1.12 20.48 6.68
CA TRP A 24 1.14 19.59 5.51
C TRP A 24 1.26 18.11 5.88
N ASP A 25 1.49 17.79 7.16
CA ASP A 25 1.68 16.44 7.69
C ASP A 25 1.05 16.31 9.08
N MET A 26 0.10 15.38 9.22
CA MET A 26 -0.60 15.08 10.47
C MET A 26 -0.43 13.61 10.89
N ARG A 27 0.56 12.91 10.31
CA ARG A 27 0.84 11.50 10.62
C ARG A 27 0.95 11.27 12.11
N ARG A 28 0.28 10.23 12.60
CA ARG A 28 0.36 9.77 13.99
C ARG A 28 0.08 10.84 15.06
N MET A 29 -0.54 11.97 14.71
CA MET A 29 -0.65 13.13 15.60
C MET A 29 -1.28 12.78 16.95
N PHE A 30 -2.30 11.92 16.97
CA PHE A 30 -3.00 11.43 18.17
C PHE A 30 -2.93 9.91 18.34
N SER A 31 -1.98 9.24 17.68
CA SER A 31 -1.86 7.78 17.77
C SER A 31 -1.57 7.37 19.22
N GLY A 32 -2.46 6.60 19.83
CA GLY A 32 -2.38 6.15 21.23
C GLY A 32 -2.80 7.21 22.26
N ALA A 33 -3.34 8.35 21.84
CA ALA A 33 -3.93 9.35 22.73
C ALA A 33 -5.34 8.92 23.15
N THR A 34 -5.44 7.90 23.99
CA THR A 34 -6.69 7.20 24.33
C THR A 34 -7.80 8.10 24.90
N SER A 35 -7.44 9.19 25.58
CA SER A 35 -8.40 10.14 26.21
C SER A 35 -8.80 11.31 25.32
N PHE A 36 -8.16 11.48 24.14
CA PHE A 36 -8.38 12.66 23.30
C PHE A 36 -9.77 12.62 22.64
N ASN A 37 -10.56 13.67 22.82
CA ASN A 37 -11.88 13.82 22.23
C ASN A 37 -12.29 15.31 22.09
N GLN A 38 -11.35 16.19 21.74
CA GLN A 38 -11.62 17.63 21.60
C GLN A 38 -12.14 17.98 20.21
N PRO A 39 -13.04 18.98 20.09
CA PRO A 39 -13.59 19.39 18.81
C PRO A 39 -12.48 20.00 17.94
N ILE A 40 -12.22 19.36 16.80
CA ILE A 40 -11.21 19.75 15.80
C ILE A 40 -11.80 19.79 14.38
N GLY A 41 -13.13 19.78 14.27
CA GLY A 41 -13.83 19.82 12.98
C GLY A 41 -13.53 21.08 12.17
N ASP A 42 -13.19 22.17 12.84
CA ASP A 42 -12.91 23.49 12.23
C ASP A 42 -11.46 23.64 11.74
N TRP A 43 -10.62 22.62 11.88
CA TRP A 43 -9.25 22.64 11.36
C TRP A 43 -9.22 22.68 9.84
N ASP A 44 -8.37 23.54 9.29
CA ASP A 44 -8.05 23.55 7.86
C ASP A 44 -7.06 22.42 7.54
N THR A 45 -7.53 21.42 6.79
CA THR A 45 -6.73 20.28 6.30
C THR A 45 -6.32 20.41 4.84
N SER A 46 -6.68 21.51 4.16
CA SER A 46 -6.52 21.68 2.70
C SER A 46 -5.06 21.65 2.22
N ASN A 47 -4.10 21.78 3.13
CA ASN A 47 -2.67 21.75 2.84
C ASN A 47 -1.99 20.41 3.16
N VAL A 48 -2.69 19.50 3.86
CA VAL A 48 -2.20 18.16 4.19
C VAL A 48 -2.08 17.33 2.91
N GLY A 49 -0.97 16.59 2.75
CA GLY A 49 -0.76 15.72 1.57
C GLY A 49 -0.09 16.36 0.36
N SER A 50 0.29 17.64 0.45
CA SER A 50 0.93 18.35 -0.67
C SER A 50 2.39 17.94 -0.95
N ARG A 51 3.06 17.19 -0.05
CA ARG A 51 4.51 16.94 -0.12
C ARG A 51 4.98 15.49 0.02
N TYR A 52 4.21 14.58 0.63
CA TYR A 52 4.65 13.20 0.92
C TYR A 52 3.51 12.18 0.83
N PHE A 53 3.85 10.91 0.64
CA PHE A 53 2.91 9.80 0.42
C PHE A 53 2.14 9.30 1.66
N ALA A 54 2.49 9.74 2.88
CA ALA A 54 1.97 9.16 4.12
C ALA A 54 1.14 10.13 4.99
N ASP A 55 0.85 11.33 4.50
CA ASP A 55 0.21 12.51 5.12
C ASP A 55 -0.80 12.39 6.29
N MET A 56 -1.70 11.39 6.34
CA MET A 56 -2.64 11.17 7.45
C MET A 56 -2.55 9.79 8.11
N ALA A 57 -1.52 9.01 7.78
CA ALA A 57 -1.37 7.65 8.29
C ALA A 57 -1.38 7.61 9.83
N ALA A 58 -2.21 6.72 10.37
CA ALA A 58 -2.36 6.43 11.79
C ALA A 58 -2.68 7.65 12.67
N MET A 59 -3.29 8.72 12.16
CA MET A 59 -3.54 9.94 12.94
C MET A 59 -4.28 9.68 14.26
N PHE A 60 -5.31 8.83 14.26
CA PHE A 60 -6.13 8.46 15.42
C PHE A 60 -5.99 6.99 15.82
N LYS A 61 -4.93 6.31 15.39
CA LYS A 61 -4.70 4.90 15.73
C LYS A 61 -4.69 4.72 17.25
N GLY A 62 -5.62 3.95 17.81
CA GLY A 62 -5.76 3.71 19.26
C GLY A 62 -6.24 4.93 20.06
N ALA A 63 -6.77 5.98 19.43
CA ALA A 63 -7.46 7.08 20.11
C ALA A 63 -8.88 6.64 20.51
N THR A 64 -8.97 5.74 21.49
CA THR A 64 -10.18 4.97 21.81
C THR A 64 -11.41 5.81 22.14
N SER A 65 -11.24 7.04 22.66
CA SER A 65 -12.34 7.94 23.03
C SER A 65 -12.73 8.95 21.95
N PHE A 66 -11.98 9.04 20.84
CA PHE A 66 -12.20 10.07 19.83
C PHE A 66 -13.48 9.80 19.04
N ASN A 67 -14.40 10.76 19.02
CA ASN A 67 -15.68 10.68 18.29
C ASN A 67 -16.20 12.08 17.93
N GLN A 68 -15.33 12.95 17.41
CA GLN A 68 -15.69 14.33 17.05
C GLN A 68 -15.96 14.46 15.55
N PRO A 69 -16.93 15.32 15.15
CA PRO A 69 -17.29 15.48 13.75
C PRO A 69 -16.12 16.07 12.95
N ILE A 70 -15.69 15.32 11.93
CA ILE A 70 -14.59 15.68 11.02
C ILE A 70 -14.96 15.46 9.53
N GLY A 71 -16.26 15.28 9.24
CA GLY A 71 -16.76 15.08 7.88
C GLY A 71 -16.43 16.25 6.93
N ASN A 72 -16.27 17.46 7.47
CA ASN A 72 -15.96 18.68 6.71
C ASN A 72 -14.48 18.85 6.32
N TRP A 73 -13.60 17.94 6.72
CA TRP A 73 -12.17 18.02 6.37
C TRP A 73 -11.97 17.86 4.85
N ASP A 74 -11.10 18.70 4.28
CA ASP A 74 -10.64 18.52 2.90
C ASP A 74 -9.64 17.36 2.85
N THR A 75 -10.07 16.23 2.29
CA THR A 75 -9.24 15.04 2.07
C THR A 75 -8.76 14.91 0.62
N SER A 76 -9.04 15.89 -0.24
CA SER A 76 -8.85 15.78 -1.70
C SER A 76 -7.40 15.55 -2.13
N LYS A 77 -6.42 15.91 -1.29
CA LYS A 77 -4.98 15.76 -1.56
C LYS A 77 -4.35 14.54 -0.89
N ILE A 78 -5.09 13.87 0.01
CA ILE A 78 -4.56 12.81 0.88
C ILE A 78 -4.15 11.59 0.06
N LYS A 79 -2.95 11.08 0.36
CA LYS A 79 -2.35 9.92 -0.32
C LYS A 79 -2.38 8.66 0.54
N SER A 80 -2.37 8.75 1.87
CA SER A 80 -2.47 7.58 2.74
C SER A 80 -3.35 7.83 3.96
N MET A 81 -4.34 6.95 4.12
CA MET A 81 -5.20 6.86 5.30
C MET A 81 -4.88 5.60 6.12
N ARG A 82 -3.73 4.94 5.87
CA ARG A 82 -3.35 3.69 6.53
C ARG A 82 -3.56 3.76 8.03
N ALA A 83 -4.33 2.83 8.57
CA ALA A 83 -4.63 2.69 10.00
C ALA A 83 -5.14 3.98 10.67
N MET A 84 -5.73 4.93 9.92
CA MET A 84 -6.14 6.24 10.44
C MET A 84 -6.99 6.15 11.70
N PHE A 85 -7.92 5.19 11.77
CA PHE A 85 -8.79 4.92 12.91
C PHE A 85 -8.59 3.50 13.49
N GLU A 86 -7.44 2.84 13.24
CA GLU A 86 -7.20 1.49 13.77
C GLU A 86 -7.29 1.51 15.31
N GLY A 87 -8.26 0.80 15.89
CA GLY A 87 -8.49 0.77 17.34
C GLY A 87 -9.14 2.03 17.93
N ALA A 88 -9.62 2.98 17.11
CA ALA A 88 -10.43 4.12 17.58
C ALA A 88 -11.87 3.65 17.88
N SER A 89 -12.03 2.89 18.95
CA SER A 89 -13.24 2.10 19.25
C SER A 89 -14.54 2.90 19.34
N ALA A 90 -14.49 4.18 19.73
CA ALA A 90 -15.67 5.04 19.87
C ALA A 90 -16.05 5.82 18.61
N PHE A 91 -15.20 5.83 17.58
CA PHE A 91 -15.41 6.66 16.39
C PHE A 91 -16.58 6.14 15.54
N ASN A 92 -17.57 7.00 15.32
CA ASN A 92 -18.75 6.71 14.48
C ASN A 92 -19.33 8.00 13.86
N GLN A 93 -18.46 8.89 13.38
CA GLN A 93 -18.87 10.15 12.75
C GLN A 93 -18.96 9.99 11.24
N ASP A 94 -19.93 10.70 10.65
CA ASP A 94 -20.12 10.72 9.20
C ASP A 94 -18.88 11.29 8.49
N ILE A 95 -18.34 10.48 7.59
CA ILE A 95 -17.19 10.75 6.73
C ILE A 95 -17.47 10.24 5.30
N GLY A 96 -18.75 10.03 4.95
CA GLY A 96 -19.15 9.54 3.62
C GLY A 96 -18.76 10.50 2.50
N ASP A 97 -18.77 11.80 2.79
CA ASP A 97 -18.44 12.88 1.84
C ASP A 97 -16.93 13.11 1.62
N TRP A 98 -16.07 12.34 2.29
CA TRP A 98 -14.62 12.45 2.09
C TRP A 98 -14.23 12.10 0.65
N ASN A 99 -13.46 12.98 0.01
CA ASN A 99 -12.87 12.71 -1.28
C ASN A 99 -11.68 11.76 -1.12
N THR A 100 -11.88 10.49 -1.47
CA THR A 100 -10.83 9.46 -1.41
C THR A 100 -10.16 9.16 -2.75
N SER A 101 -10.53 9.88 -3.82
CA SER A 101 -10.02 9.62 -5.18
C SER A 101 -8.50 9.71 -5.30
N ASN A 102 -7.80 10.39 -4.39
CA ASN A 102 -6.35 10.49 -4.39
C ASN A 102 -5.64 9.52 -3.45
N VAL A 103 -6.38 8.78 -2.63
CA VAL A 103 -5.88 7.90 -1.58
C VAL A 103 -5.35 6.61 -2.21
N ARG A 104 -4.11 6.25 -1.85
CA ARG A 104 -3.40 5.09 -2.39
C ARG A 104 -3.23 3.96 -1.40
N ASP A 105 -3.35 4.22 -0.10
CA ASP A 105 -3.21 3.23 0.96
C ASP A 105 -4.32 3.43 1.99
N MET A 106 -5.23 2.46 2.03
CA MET A 106 -6.36 2.38 2.96
C MET A 106 -6.23 1.21 3.93
N HIS A 107 -5.02 0.63 4.08
CA HIS A 107 -4.85 -0.59 4.86
C HIS A 107 -5.30 -0.38 6.31
N GLY A 108 -6.33 -1.13 6.71
CA GLY A 108 -6.78 -1.21 8.10
C GLY A 108 -7.31 0.09 8.68
N ILE A 109 -7.86 1.02 7.87
CA ILE A 109 -8.44 2.30 8.35
C ILE A 109 -9.30 2.07 9.59
N PHE A 110 -10.23 1.12 9.53
CA PHE A 110 -11.21 0.83 10.59
C PHE A 110 -10.94 -0.47 11.35
N LYS A 111 -9.74 -1.04 11.23
CA LYS A 111 -9.41 -2.28 11.95
C LYS A 111 -9.59 -2.05 13.46
N GLN A 112 -10.45 -2.82 14.13
CA GLN A 112 -10.79 -2.63 15.55
C GLN A 112 -11.51 -1.30 15.90
N ALA A 113 -12.02 -0.54 14.92
CA ALA A 113 -12.92 0.60 15.15
C ALA A 113 -14.35 0.10 15.36
N THR A 114 -14.62 -0.49 16.52
CA THR A 114 -15.82 -1.33 16.75
C THR A 114 -17.17 -0.61 16.66
N SER A 115 -17.21 0.72 16.83
CA SER A 115 -18.46 1.48 16.75
C SER A 115 -18.77 2.03 15.36
N PHE A 116 -17.86 1.93 14.40
CA PHE A 116 -18.01 2.56 13.10
C PHE A 116 -19.06 1.83 12.24
N ASP A 117 -20.12 2.55 11.87
CA ASP A 117 -21.27 2.04 11.09
C ASP A 117 -21.84 3.16 10.19
N GLN A 118 -20.97 3.90 9.51
CA GLN A 118 -21.37 4.99 8.60
C GLN A 118 -21.34 4.53 7.14
N ASP A 119 -22.18 5.16 6.31
CA ASP A 119 -22.19 4.92 4.86
C ASP A 119 -20.93 5.54 4.22
N ILE A 120 -20.13 4.68 3.60
CA ILE A 120 -18.92 5.06 2.84
C ILE A 120 -19.01 4.58 1.40
N SER A 121 -20.22 4.34 0.89
CA SER A 121 -20.45 3.88 -0.49
C SER A 121 -19.97 4.86 -1.56
N GLN A 122 -19.82 6.15 -1.21
CA GLN A 122 -19.31 7.19 -2.11
C GLN A 122 -17.78 7.25 -2.17
N TRP A 123 -17.08 6.47 -1.35
CA TRP A 123 -15.62 6.45 -1.38
C TRP A 123 -15.13 5.85 -2.70
N ASP A 124 -14.40 6.67 -3.45
CA ASP A 124 -13.65 6.22 -4.61
C ASP A 124 -12.41 5.44 -4.16
N THR A 125 -12.43 4.12 -4.40
CA THR A 125 -11.31 3.22 -4.13
C THR A 125 -10.49 2.89 -5.37
N SER A 126 -10.73 3.53 -6.52
CA SER A 126 -10.05 3.17 -7.78
C SER A 126 -8.56 3.44 -7.77
N ASN A 127 -8.10 4.36 -6.92
CA ASN A 127 -6.69 4.69 -6.73
C ASN A 127 -6.06 3.98 -5.52
N VAL A 128 -6.87 3.24 -4.75
CA VAL A 128 -6.41 2.38 -3.67
C VAL A 128 -5.70 1.22 -4.31
N LYS A 129 -4.39 1.38 -4.44
CA LYS A 129 -3.52 0.23 -4.60
C LYS A 129 -3.74 -0.56 -3.30
N GLY A 130 -4.02 -1.85 -3.38
CA GLY A 130 -4.18 -2.70 -2.19
C GLY A 130 -2.95 -2.66 -1.27
N PRO A 131 -2.70 -3.66 -0.41
CA PRO A 131 -1.34 -3.94 0.03
C PRO A 131 -0.52 -4.27 -1.23
N ILE A 132 -0.07 -3.24 -1.94
CA ILE A 132 0.48 -3.26 -3.29
C ILE A 132 -0.43 -4.06 -4.23
N GLU A 133 -1.44 -3.41 -4.84
CA GLU A 133 -1.88 -3.91 -6.15
C GLU A 133 -0.67 -3.82 -7.09
N SER A 134 -0.01 -4.96 -7.25
CA SER A 134 0.65 -5.42 -8.46
C SER A 134 1.27 -4.30 -9.30
N ILE A 135 2.56 -4.02 -9.04
CA ILE A 135 3.49 -3.65 -10.13
C ILE A 135 3.43 -4.74 -11.23
N SER A 136 2.90 -5.93 -10.92
CA SER A 136 2.84 -7.06 -11.80
C SER A 136 2.24 -6.74 -13.16
N VAL A 137 3.07 -6.93 -14.19
CA VAL A 137 2.64 -6.84 -15.57
C VAL A 137 1.97 -8.14 -15.95
N THR A 138 0.72 -8.06 -16.42
CA THR A 138 -0.08 -9.24 -16.78
C THR A 138 -0.19 -9.43 -18.29
N CYS A 139 -0.35 -10.68 -18.72
CA CYS A 139 -0.40 -11.09 -20.12
C CYS A 139 -1.31 -12.31 -20.33
N ASN A 140 -2.40 -12.40 -19.56
CA ASN A 140 -3.36 -13.50 -19.65
C ASN A 140 -3.98 -13.68 -21.05
N ASP A 141 -4.00 -12.61 -21.84
CA ASP A 141 -4.52 -12.50 -23.20
C ASP A 141 -3.47 -12.73 -24.30
N ARG A 142 -2.23 -13.08 -23.93
CA ARG A 142 -1.11 -13.23 -24.87
C ARG A 142 -0.57 -14.65 -24.88
N ASP A 143 -0.13 -15.07 -26.06
CA ASP A 143 0.48 -16.38 -26.30
C ASP A 143 1.88 -16.47 -25.66
N ILE A 144 2.24 -17.67 -25.21
CA ILE A 144 3.59 -17.97 -24.70
C ILE A 144 4.63 -17.71 -25.80
N GLY A 145 5.73 -17.04 -25.43
CA GLY A 145 6.80 -16.65 -26.35
C GLY A 145 6.55 -15.35 -27.12
N ALA A 146 5.35 -14.75 -27.02
CA ALA A 146 5.11 -13.43 -27.58
C ALA A 146 5.89 -12.36 -26.80
N THR A 147 6.31 -11.30 -27.50
CA THR A 147 6.89 -10.12 -26.87
C THR A 147 5.97 -8.91 -26.98
N PHE A 148 6.05 -8.01 -26.01
CA PHE A 148 5.31 -6.75 -26.04
C PHE A 148 6.02 -5.65 -25.26
N ASN A 149 5.75 -4.40 -25.63
CA ASN A 149 6.31 -3.25 -24.94
C ASN A 149 5.35 -2.75 -23.85
N HIS A 150 5.88 -2.50 -22.66
CA HIS A 150 5.15 -1.86 -21.57
C HIS A 150 6.07 -0.87 -20.86
N GLN A 151 5.65 0.39 -20.79
CA GLN A 151 6.40 1.47 -20.11
C GLN A 151 7.86 1.66 -20.55
N GLY A 152 8.21 1.26 -21.77
CA GLY A 152 9.56 1.39 -22.33
C GLY A 152 10.38 0.10 -22.26
N ASP A 153 9.91 -0.91 -21.55
CA ASP A 153 10.55 -2.22 -21.45
C ASP A 153 9.90 -3.24 -22.38
N THR A 154 10.71 -4.18 -22.90
CA THR A 154 10.24 -5.32 -23.68
C THR A 154 9.99 -6.51 -22.75
N TYR A 155 8.75 -6.97 -22.69
CA TYR A 155 8.32 -8.15 -21.94
C TYR A 155 8.26 -9.38 -22.85
N LEU A 156 8.74 -10.52 -22.35
CA LEU A 156 8.53 -11.85 -22.91
C LEU A 156 7.47 -12.57 -22.08
N VAL A 157 6.44 -13.11 -22.74
CA VAL A 157 5.42 -13.96 -22.10
C VAL A 157 6.03 -15.35 -21.86
N VAL A 158 6.10 -15.76 -20.59
CA VAL A 158 6.71 -17.04 -20.19
C VAL A 158 5.73 -17.94 -19.44
N ASP A 159 6.00 -19.24 -19.49
CA ASP A 159 5.33 -20.32 -18.76
C ASP A 159 6.34 -21.11 -17.91
N ASP A 160 5.92 -22.23 -17.31
CA ASP A 160 6.73 -23.05 -16.40
C ASP A 160 8.01 -23.61 -17.03
N GLU A 161 8.02 -23.80 -18.36
CA GLU A 161 9.16 -24.31 -19.10
C GLU A 161 10.08 -23.16 -19.56
N SER A 162 9.52 -22.16 -20.25
CA SER A 162 10.28 -21.06 -20.85
C SER A 162 10.86 -20.09 -19.84
N ILE A 163 10.28 -19.97 -18.64
CA ILE A 163 10.87 -19.15 -17.56
C ILE A 163 12.22 -19.71 -17.08
N LYS A 164 12.47 -21.01 -17.25
CA LYS A 164 13.72 -21.70 -16.87
C LYS A 164 14.76 -21.74 -17.98
N ASP A 165 14.45 -21.20 -19.16
CA ASP A 165 15.41 -21.15 -20.26
C ASP A 165 16.62 -20.28 -19.90
N GLN A 166 17.81 -20.87 -20.00
CA GLN A 166 19.05 -20.21 -19.58
C GLN A 166 19.30 -18.93 -20.39
N ALA A 167 19.05 -18.95 -21.70
CA ALA A 167 19.30 -17.79 -22.55
C ALA A 167 18.34 -16.64 -22.26
N GLN A 168 17.08 -16.92 -21.91
CA GLN A 168 16.14 -15.87 -21.49
C GLN A 168 16.51 -15.31 -20.10
N LEU A 169 16.89 -16.16 -19.16
CA LEU A 169 17.33 -15.72 -17.84
C LEU A 169 18.59 -14.85 -17.91
N ASP A 170 19.54 -15.18 -18.80
CA ASP A 170 20.73 -14.35 -19.02
C ASP A 170 20.37 -12.97 -19.59
N LYS A 171 19.36 -12.90 -20.48
CA LYS A 171 18.85 -11.62 -21.00
C LYS A 171 18.13 -10.80 -19.94
N LEU A 172 17.38 -11.45 -19.05
CA LEU A 172 16.75 -10.80 -17.89
C LEU A 172 17.83 -10.19 -16.97
N GLU A 173 18.88 -10.95 -16.66
CA GLU A 173 20.01 -10.48 -15.85
C GLU A 173 20.76 -9.31 -16.47
N GLN A 174 20.85 -9.28 -17.80
CA GLN A 174 21.45 -8.18 -18.56
C GLN A 174 20.51 -6.99 -18.76
N GLY A 175 19.27 -7.05 -18.28
CA GLY A 175 18.25 -6.00 -18.45
C GLY A 175 17.78 -5.82 -19.89
N GLN A 176 17.97 -6.82 -20.75
CA GLN A 176 17.55 -6.75 -22.17
C GLN A 176 16.06 -7.03 -22.34
N ILE A 177 15.48 -7.85 -21.46
CA ILE A 177 14.06 -8.19 -21.45
C ILE A 177 13.53 -8.25 -20.02
N ARG A 178 12.22 -8.09 -19.88
CA ARG A 178 11.44 -8.43 -18.69
C ARG A 178 10.63 -9.68 -18.96
N PHE A 179 10.15 -10.34 -17.90
CA PHE A 179 9.23 -11.47 -18.02
C PHE A 179 7.83 -11.05 -17.60
N CYS A 180 6.84 -11.50 -18.37
CA CYS A 180 5.47 -11.54 -17.91
C CYS A 180 5.12 -12.97 -17.48
N THR A 181 4.78 -13.15 -16.20
CA THR A 181 4.65 -14.46 -15.56
C THR A 181 3.21 -14.91 -15.32
N SER A 182 2.21 -14.27 -15.94
CA SER A 182 0.79 -14.59 -15.74
C SER A 182 0.40 -16.04 -16.06
N HIS A 183 1.24 -16.79 -16.78
CA HIS A 183 1.03 -18.19 -17.13
C HIS A 183 1.90 -19.17 -16.32
N VAL A 184 2.68 -18.67 -15.37
CA VAL A 184 3.60 -19.48 -14.54
C VAL A 184 2.88 -19.99 -13.30
N THR A 185 3.01 -21.29 -13.04
CA THR A 185 2.53 -21.99 -11.86
C THR A 185 3.65 -22.61 -11.02
N ASN A 186 4.85 -22.82 -11.58
CA ASN A 186 5.97 -23.49 -10.94
C ASN A 186 7.29 -22.70 -11.09
N MET A 187 7.78 -22.15 -9.97
CA MET A 187 9.06 -21.45 -9.85
C MET A 187 10.10 -22.26 -9.06
N ASN A 188 9.90 -23.57 -8.93
CA ASN A 188 10.81 -24.46 -8.21
C ASN A 188 12.22 -24.38 -8.81
N GLY A 189 13.18 -24.04 -7.95
CA GLY A 189 14.60 -23.96 -8.28
C GLY A 189 14.95 -22.93 -9.37
N LEU A 190 14.08 -21.96 -9.69
CA LEU A 190 14.25 -21.07 -10.84
C LEU A 190 15.59 -20.33 -10.86
N PHE A 191 16.08 -19.87 -9.71
CA PHE A 191 17.36 -19.19 -9.54
C PHE A 191 18.33 -19.99 -8.64
N LYS A 192 18.13 -21.30 -8.50
CA LYS A 192 18.97 -22.14 -7.64
C LYS A 192 20.42 -22.14 -8.14
N GLY A 193 21.36 -21.79 -7.26
CA GLY A 193 22.79 -21.72 -7.54
C GLY A 193 23.23 -20.49 -8.35
N ARG A 194 22.34 -19.54 -8.67
CA ARG A 194 22.71 -18.30 -9.36
C ARG A 194 23.23 -17.26 -8.37
N GLU A 195 24.47 -17.44 -7.93
CA GLU A 195 25.09 -16.65 -6.85
C GLU A 195 25.03 -15.13 -7.07
N HIS A 196 25.09 -14.67 -8.33
CA HIS A 196 25.13 -13.26 -8.70
C HIS A 196 23.78 -12.69 -9.19
N PHE A 197 22.70 -13.46 -9.14
CA PHE A 197 21.39 -12.99 -9.58
C PHE A 197 20.88 -11.85 -8.68
N ASN A 198 20.53 -10.72 -9.31
CA ASN A 198 19.91 -9.58 -8.63
C ASN A 198 19.08 -8.70 -9.58
N ALA A 199 18.57 -9.25 -10.68
CA ALA A 199 17.70 -8.51 -11.60
C ALA A 199 16.38 -8.16 -10.93
N ASP A 200 15.85 -6.96 -11.18
CA ASP A 200 14.55 -6.58 -10.63
C ASP A 200 13.44 -7.48 -11.21
N ILE A 201 12.65 -8.07 -10.31
CA ILE A 201 11.54 -8.97 -10.58
C ILE A 201 10.30 -8.60 -9.74
N SER A 202 10.26 -7.36 -9.25
CA SER A 202 9.16 -6.83 -8.44
C SER A 202 7.82 -6.79 -9.20
N ASP A 203 7.86 -6.81 -10.53
CA ASP A 203 6.72 -6.75 -11.45
C ASP A 203 6.23 -8.13 -11.93
N TRP A 204 6.57 -9.21 -11.21
CA TRP A 204 6.09 -10.53 -11.57
C TRP A 204 4.67 -10.78 -11.04
N ASP A 205 3.82 -11.36 -11.88
CA ASP A 205 2.50 -11.87 -11.51
C ASP A 205 2.66 -13.27 -10.94
N THR A 206 2.56 -13.40 -9.61
CA THR A 206 2.71 -14.67 -8.90
C THR A 206 1.37 -15.28 -8.47
N TYR A 207 0.23 -14.68 -8.83
CA TYR A 207 -1.10 -15.13 -8.40
C TYR A 207 -1.43 -16.59 -8.79
N LYS A 208 -0.81 -17.11 -9.84
CA LYS A 208 -0.99 -18.49 -10.31
C LYS A 208 0.11 -19.45 -9.86
N VAL A 209 1.15 -18.98 -9.17
CA VAL A 209 2.25 -19.82 -8.67
C VAL A 209 1.77 -20.70 -7.51
N ARG A 210 2.24 -21.95 -7.51
CA ARG A 210 1.93 -23.01 -6.54
C ARG A 210 3.17 -23.66 -5.93
N ASP A 211 4.33 -23.51 -6.56
CA ASP A 211 5.59 -24.07 -6.07
C ASP A 211 6.71 -23.05 -6.23
N MET A 212 7.31 -22.64 -5.11
CA MET A 212 8.48 -21.76 -5.04
C MET A 212 9.66 -22.43 -4.31
N LYS A 213 9.64 -23.76 -4.15
CA LYS A 213 10.67 -24.48 -3.39
C LYS A 213 12.05 -24.25 -3.99
N GLU A 214 13.01 -23.93 -3.12
CA GLU A 214 14.43 -23.69 -3.47
C GLU A 214 14.65 -22.62 -4.56
N MET A 215 13.66 -21.78 -4.85
CA MET A 215 13.71 -20.79 -5.94
C MET A 215 14.98 -19.94 -5.91
N PHE A 216 15.39 -19.47 -4.72
CA PHE A 216 16.60 -18.65 -4.52
C PHE A 216 17.71 -19.38 -3.76
N SER A 217 17.67 -20.72 -3.67
CA SER A 217 18.68 -21.47 -2.92
C SER A 217 20.07 -21.27 -3.54
N GLY A 218 20.99 -20.63 -2.82
CA GLY A 218 22.33 -20.30 -3.32
C GLY A 218 22.43 -19.00 -4.12
N ALA A 219 21.36 -18.20 -4.26
CA ALA A 219 21.41 -16.88 -4.88
C ALA A 219 21.87 -15.81 -3.87
N SER A 220 23.18 -15.74 -3.60
CA SER A 220 23.74 -15.00 -2.47
C SER A 220 23.68 -13.46 -2.59
N THR A 221 23.58 -12.90 -3.80
CA THR A 221 23.44 -11.44 -4.01
C THR A 221 22.01 -10.92 -4.06
N PHE A 222 21.01 -11.81 -4.10
CA PHE A 222 19.63 -11.41 -4.36
C PHE A 222 19.07 -10.54 -3.22
N ASN A 223 18.62 -9.32 -3.54
CA ASN A 223 18.05 -8.37 -2.58
C ASN A 223 16.99 -7.47 -3.24
N GLN A 224 16.12 -8.04 -4.07
CA GLN A 224 15.09 -7.28 -4.77
C GLN A 224 13.80 -7.16 -3.95
N PRO A 225 13.03 -6.07 -4.13
CA PRO A 225 11.81 -5.82 -3.38
C PRO A 225 10.65 -6.69 -3.89
N ILE A 226 10.61 -7.95 -3.45
CA ILE A 226 9.56 -8.94 -3.79
C ILE A 226 8.42 -9.01 -2.75
N GLY A 227 8.35 -8.07 -1.82
CA GLY A 227 7.36 -8.07 -0.74
C GLY A 227 5.92 -7.87 -1.20
N ASN A 228 5.71 -7.55 -2.48
CA ASN A 228 4.41 -7.38 -3.13
C ASN A 228 3.89 -8.63 -3.86
N TRP A 229 4.66 -9.71 -3.89
CA TRP A 229 4.23 -10.94 -4.55
C TRP A 229 3.05 -11.57 -3.81
N ASP A 230 2.06 -12.05 -4.57
CA ASP A 230 0.97 -12.85 -4.05
C ASP A 230 1.44 -14.30 -3.86
N THR A 231 1.58 -14.72 -2.60
CA THR A 231 1.95 -16.09 -2.21
C THR A 231 0.76 -16.88 -1.64
N SER A 232 -0.48 -16.40 -1.82
CA SER A 232 -1.68 -16.99 -1.20
C SER A 232 -1.99 -18.42 -1.65
N LYS A 233 -1.33 -18.90 -2.70
CA LYS A 233 -1.56 -20.22 -3.30
C LYS A 233 -0.33 -21.12 -3.37
N VAL A 234 0.81 -20.65 -2.85
CA VAL A 234 2.08 -21.40 -2.76
C VAL A 234 2.03 -22.35 -1.58
#